data_AF-A0A9C7V979-F1
#
_entry.id   AF-A0A9C7V979-F1
#
_cell.length_a   1.000
_cell.length_b   1.000
_cell.length_c   1.000
_cell.angle_alpha   90.00
_cell.angle_beta   90.00
_cell.angle_gamma   90.00
#
_symmetry.space_group_name_H-M   'P 1'
#
loop_
_entity.id
_entity.type
_entity.pdbx_description
1 polymer ?
#
loop_
_entity_poly.entity_id
_entity_poly.type
_entity_poly.pdbx_seq_one_letter_code
_entity_poly.pdbx_strand_id
1 'polypeptide(L)'
;MSSNNQQANASAEAITVLALQGAYKPESDSQLNVIHPSKSFENAGLELIRGDRSWHDKGVTETAVNLSYSFWEQAPGNMSSMAISGFSSFNAQQREQAKLSLQSWSDVANITFTETSNTQSANIKFGLFDVSSRGSYAFAYNPDSSPSVAGQTWYNAKSNVFVNNLIHENEYGRQTFTHEIGHALGLQHPGDYNAAPGVSITYSKDATYFEDSRAHSVMSYFSESSTGQDFKGAYSSAPLLNDITAIQHFYGANMTTRSGDTVYGFNSNTDRDFLTATHAQDKIVFTAWDAGGNDTFDFSGFSQNQRINLNEKSFSDVGGLKGNVSIAAGVTIENAIGGAGNDVLIGNAADNLLQGGAGNDVLFGGAGADHLYGGAGKDTFVYFGASESRASAPDWIHDFVRGEDKIDLSLFNTGSNSIEFVSQFSGKAGEAMLTYDQQAHVSDVAINMGGGFDGSDFLVKVVGQPLETSDFVLA
;
A
#
# COMPACT_ATOMS: atom_id res chain seq x y z
N MET A 1 -28.46 17.21 -1.72
CA MET A 1 -28.70 17.22 -0.26
C MET A 1 -27.43 16.66 0.36
N SER A 2 -26.78 17.40 1.25
CA SER A 2 -25.38 17.17 1.67
C SER A 2 -25.19 15.87 2.44
N SER A 3 -24.05 15.22 2.23
CA SER A 3 -23.50 14.04 2.90
C SER A 3 -23.62 14.04 4.44
N ASN A 4 -23.77 15.21 5.06
CA ASN A 4 -23.87 15.35 6.52
C ASN A 4 -25.15 14.81 7.16
N ASN A 5 -26.23 14.55 6.42
CA ASN A 5 -27.48 14.01 7.01
C ASN A 5 -27.55 12.47 7.01
N GLN A 6 -26.76 11.76 6.20
CA GLN A 6 -26.73 10.28 6.20
C GLN A 6 -25.92 9.71 7.38
N GLN A 7 -24.92 10.43 7.88
CA GLN A 7 -24.11 9.98 9.01
C GLN A 7 -24.83 10.00 10.36
N ALA A 8 -25.96 10.71 10.51
CA ALA A 8 -26.66 10.83 11.79
C ALA A 8 -27.30 9.52 12.28
N ASN A 9 -27.53 8.56 11.37
CA ASN A 9 -28.17 7.28 11.65
C ASN A 9 -27.25 6.07 11.38
N ALA A 10 -25.97 6.31 11.08
CA ALA A 10 -25.01 5.25 10.82
C ALA A 10 -24.64 4.50 12.11
N SER A 11 -24.44 3.19 12.01
CA SER A 11 -23.81 2.39 13.06
C SER A 11 -22.34 2.81 13.27
N ALA A 12 -21.73 2.35 14.36
CA ALA A 12 -20.31 2.60 14.62
C ALA A 12 -19.40 1.85 13.62
N GLU A 13 -19.83 0.64 13.23
CA GLU A 13 -19.16 -0.24 12.29
C GLU A 13 -19.15 0.37 10.88
N ALA A 14 -20.31 0.87 10.41
CA ALA A 14 -20.43 1.57 9.13
C ALA A 14 -19.60 2.86 9.09
N ILE A 15 -19.56 3.62 10.19
CA ILE A 15 -18.70 4.81 10.31
C ILE A 15 -17.22 4.44 10.20
N THR A 16 -16.82 3.29 10.75
CA THR A 16 -15.44 2.81 10.69
C THR A 16 -15.02 2.44 9.27
N VAL A 17 -15.92 1.83 8.48
CA VAL A 17 -15.69 1.58 7.05
C VAL A 17 -15.47 2.90 6.30
N LEU A 18 -16.36 3.89 6.47
CA LEU A 18 -16.20 5.21 5.84
C LEU A 18 -14.89 5.91 6.25
N ALA A 19 -14.51 5.80 7.53
CA ALA A 19 -13.26 6.37 8.03
C ALA A 19 -12.03 5.74 7.37
N LEU A 20 -12.04 4.43 7.12
CA LEU A 20 -10.94 3.74 6.43
C LEU A 20 -10.91 4.04 4.92
N GLN A 21 -12.06 4.17 4.24
CA GLN A 21 -12.11 4.61 2.84
C GLN A 21 -11.49 6.00 2.64
N GLY A 22 -11.67 6.88 3.64
CA GLY A 22 -11.15 8.25 3.66
C GLY A 22 -9.78 8.43 4.31
N ALA A 23 -9.20 7.39 4.93
CA ALA A 23 -7.98 7.50 5.73
C ALA A 23 -6.77 7.97 4.91
N TYR A 24 -5.90 8.76 5.53
CA TYR A 24 -4.64 9.26 4.93
C TYR A 24 -4.82 10.19 3.72
N LYS A 25 -6.04 10.70 3.49
CA LYS A 25 -6.37 11.64 2.43
C LYS A 25 -6.73 13.00 3.04
N PRO A 26 -5.99 14.09 2.75
CA PRO A 26 -6.24 15.41 3.32
C PRO A 26 -7.67 15.94 3.20
N GLU A 27 -8.38 15.57 2.15
CA GLU A 27 -9.76 15.97 1.87
C GLU A 27 -10.84 15.19 2.64
N SER A 28 -10.51 14.01 3.17
CA SER A 28 -11.49 13.13 3.84
C SER A 28 -11.09 12.67 5.24
N ASP A 29 -9.81 12.75 5.62
CA ASP A 29 -9.34 12.37 6.95
C ASP A 29 -9.12 13.60 7.83
N SER A 30 -10.13 13.90 8.64
CA SER A 30 -10.11 15.01 9.60
C SER A 30 -9.09 14.86 10.75
N GLN A 31 -8.47 13.69 10.93
CA GLN A 31 -7.45 13.49 11.96
C GLN A 31 -6.06 13.96 11.52
N LEU A 32 -5.87 14.22 10.22
CA LEU A 32 -4.60 14.67 9.68
C LEU A 32 -4.30 16.13 10.02
N ASN A 33 -3.04 16.40 10.37
CA ASN A 33 -2.54 17.76 10.48
C ASN A 33 -1.98 18.23 9.14
N VAL A 34 -2.86 18.76 8.29
CA VAL A 34 -2.51 19.21 6.93
C VAL A 34 -1.95 20.64 6.97
N ILE A 35 -0.62 20.76 6.86
CA ILE A 35 0.08 22.06 6.89
C ILE A 35 0.63 22.51 5.52
N HIS A 36 0.53 21.64 4.52
CA HIS A 36 0.97 21.87 3.13
C HIS A 36 -0.16 21.51 2.16
N PRO A 37 -0.17 22.09 0.94
CA PRO A 37 -1.13 21.68 -0.07
C PRO A 37 -0.94 20.20 -0.43
N SER A 38 -2.04 19.47 -0.57
CA SER A 38 -2.04 18.11 -1.10
C SER A 38 -1.97 18.13 -2.63
N LYS A 39 -1.31 17.13 -3.21
CA LYS A 39 -1.32 16.88 -4.65
C LYS A 39 -2.18 15.66 -4.97
N SER A 40 -2.72 15.62 -6.19
CA SER A 40 -3.27 14.37 -6.69
C SER A 40 -2.17 13.30 -6.70
N PHE A 41 -2.57 12.04 -6.54
CA PHE A 41 -1.67 10.89 -6.49
C PHE A 41 -0.59 10.91 -7.60
N GLU A 42 -1.02 11.06 -8.85
CA GLU A 42 -0.10 11.10 -10.00
C GLU A 42 0.90 12.26 -9.89
N ASN A 43 0.41 13.47 -9.59
CA ASN A 43 1.26 14.65 -9.50
C ASN A 43 2.25 14.56 -8.33
N ALA A 44 1.88 13.92 -7.22
CA ALA A 44 2.78 13.69 -6.09
C ALA A 44 3.97 12.79 -6.47
N GLY A 45 3.75 11.77 -7.30
CA GLY A 45 4.82 10.96 -7.90
C GLY A 45 5.66 11.73 -8.91
N LEU A 46 5.02 12.50 -9.80
CA LEU A 46 5.71 13.24 -10.86
C LEU A 46 6.67 14.33 -10.33
N GLU A 47 6.49 14.82 -9.09
CA GLU A 47 7.46 15.72 -8.46
C GLU A 47 8.86 15.11 -8.35
N LEU A 48 8.96 13.78 -8.14
CA LEU A 48 10.23 13.06 -8.06
C LEU A 48 11.02 13.11 -9.38
N ILE A 49 10.35 13.35 -10.51
CA ILE A 49 10.95 13.32 -11.85
C ILE A 49 10.91 14.65 -12.59
N ARG A 50 10.63 15.76 -11.87
CA ARG A 50 10.54 17.14 -12.42
C ARG A 50 11.72 17.61 -13.28
N GLY A 51 12.87 16.92 -13.19
CA GLY A 51 14.09 17.24 -13.93
C GLY A 51 14.34 16.39 -15.18
N ASP A 52 13.52 15.36 -15.42
CA ASP A 52 13.63 14.43 -16.55
C ASP A 52 15.08 13.91 -16.76
N ARG A 53 15.57 13.18 -15.75
CA ARG A 53 16.99 12.78 -15.63
C ARG A 53 17.17 11.27 -15.80
N SER A 54 16.44 10.64 -16.72
CA SER A 54 16.49 9.19 -16.91
C SER A 54 17.74 8.73 -17.67
N TRP A 55 17.91 7.41 -17.80
CA TRP A 55 18.93 6.80 -18.66
C TRP A 55 18.57 6.82 -20.16
N HIS A 56 17.46 7.48 -20.54
CA HIS A 56 17.03 7.69 -21.92
C HIS A 56 17.26 9.14 -22.36
N ASP A 57 17.03 9.42 -23.64
CA ASP A 57 16.94 10.78 -24.14
C ASP A 57 15.78 11.54 -23.47
N LYS A 58 15.92 12.86 -23.31
CA LYS A 58 14.89 13.70 -22.68
C LYS A 58 13.53 13.55 -23.36
N GLY A 59 12.48 13.43 -22.55
CA GLY A 59 11.10 13.25 -22.96
C GLY A 59 10.74 11.81 -23.34
N VAL A 60 11.68 10.85 -23.27
CA VAL A 60 11.38 9.43 -23.44
C VAL A 60 10.91 8.85 -22.11
N THR A 61 9.67 8.35 -22.14
CA THR A 61 8.99 7.76 -20.99
C THR A 61 8.64 6.30 -21.28
N GLU A 62 8.25 5.56 -20.25
CA GLU A 62 7.71 4.20 -20.33
C GLU A 62 8.56 3.20 -21.13
N THR A 63 9.88 3.42 -21.19
CA THR A 63 10.77 2.65 -22.05
C THR A 63 11.73 1.79 -21.23
N ALA A 64 11.76 0.49 -21.51
CA ALA A 64 12.63 -0.43 -20.79
C ALA A 64 14.12 -0.08 -20.92
N VAL A 65 14.91 -0.39 -19.89
CA VAL A 65 16.36 -0.12 -19.85
C VAL A 65 17.16 -1.29 -19.31
N ASN A 66 18.35 -1.51 -19.86
CA ASN A 66 19.32 -2.49 -19.39
C ASN A 66 20.51 -1.76 -18.75
N LEU A 67 20.72 -1.95 -17.46
CA LEU A 67 21.76 -1.26 -16.70
C LEU A 67 22.72 -2.29 -16.09
N SER A 68 24.01 -2.03 -16.27
CA SER A 68 25.04 -2.79 -15.58
C SER A 68 25.38 -2.14 -14.23
N TYR A 69 25.67 -2.94 -13.22
CA TYR A 69 26.12 -2.44 -11.91
C TYR A 69 27.38 -3.14 -11.44
N SER A 70 28.14 -2.47 -10.56
CA SER A 70 29.37 -3.00 -9.99
C SER A 70 29.70 -2.35 -8.65
N PHE A 71 30.59 -2.99 -7.90
CA PHE A 71 31.12 -2.45 -6.65
C PHE A 71 32.57 -2.03 -6.86
N TRP A 72 32.96 -0.87 -6.34
CA TRP A 72 34.37 -0.48 -6.36
C TRP A 72 35.19 -1.43 -5.49
N GLU A 73 36.23 -2.05 -6.06
CA GLU A 73 37.21 -2.85 -5.33
C GLU A 73 38.44 -2.03 -4.90
N GLN A 74 38.67 -0.90 -5.55
CA GLN A 74 39.77 0.03 -5.27
C GLN A 74 39.27 1.46 -5.38
N ALA A 75 39.94 2.38 -4.67
CA ALA A 75 39.59 3.79 -4.65
C ALA A 75 39.67 4.39 -6.06
N PRO A 76 38.59 5.01 -6.58
CA PRO A 76 38.66 5.70 -7.86
C PRO A 76 39.46 6.99 -7.73
N GLY A 77 40.18 7.36 -8.80
CA GLY A 77 41.08 8.52 -8.79
C GLY A 77 40.40 9.88 -8.60
N ASN A 78 39.08 9.96 -8.71
CA ASN A 78 38.30 11.20 -8.63
C ASN A 78 37.64 11.45 -7.27
N MET A 79 37.88 10.64 -6.23
CA MET A 79 37.27 10.84 -4.89
C MET A 79 37.46 12.25 -4.32
N SER A 80 38.64 12.83 -4.48
CA SER A 80 38.93 14.20 -4.01
C SER A 80 38.07 15.26 -4.71
N SER A 81 37.77 15.07 -6.00
CA SER A 81 36.87 15.97 -6.75
C SER A 81 35.42 15.89 -6.27
N MET A 82 35.04 14.76 -5.67
CA MET A 82 33.74 14.54 -5.02
C MET A 82 33.76 14.97 -3.54
N ALA A 83 34.86 15.56 -3.06
CA ALA A 83 35.03 16.02 -1.69
C ALA A 83 34.94 14.89 -0.63
N ILE A 84 35.29 13.66 -1.02
CA ILE A 84 35.31 12.47 -0.14
C ILE A 84 36.69 11.82 -0.07
N SER A 85 36.94 11.07 1.01
CA SER A 85 38.17 10.30 1.22
C SER A 85 37.95 9.12 2.19
N GLY A 86 38.96 8.25 2.33
CA GLY A 86 38.88 7.06 3.18
C GLY A 86 38.02 5.96 2.55
N PHE A 87 38.45 5.49 1.37
CA PHE A 87 37.73 4.47 0.61
C PHE A 87 37.67 3.14 1.34
N SER A 88 36.52 2.45 1.24
CA SER A 88 36.39 1.02 1.49
C SER A 88 35.47 0.39 0.45
N SER A 89 35.73 -0.87 0.09
CA SER A 89 34.82 -1.65 -0.75
C SER A 89 33.65 -2.20 0.08
N PHE A 90 32.55 -2.51 -0.59
CA PHE A 90 31.41 -3.17 0.05
C PHE A 90 31.80 -4.59 0.48
N ASN A 91 31.42 -4.97 1.70
CA ASN A 91 31.51 -6.34 2.16
C ASN A 91 30.37 -7.22 1.58
N ALA A 92 30.40 -8.53 1.84
CA ALA A 92 29.42 -9.45 1.28
C ALA A 92 27.97 -9.13 1.66
N GLN A 93 27.71 -8.76 2.93
CA GLN A 93 26.36 -8.41 3.40
C GLN A 93 25.84 -7.13 2.76
N GLN A 94 26.68 -6.09 2.66
CA GLN A 94 26.30 -4.83 2.01
C GLN A 94 26.02 -5.03 0.52
N ARG A 95 26.78 -5.90 -0.17
CA ARG A 95 26.51 -6.25 -1.58
C ARG A 95 25.16 -6.94 -1.72
N GLU A 96 24.86 -7.86 -0.82
CA GLU A 96 23.57 -8.56 -0.83
C GLU A 96 22.40 -7.58 -0.63
N GLN A 97 22.49 -6.71 0.36
CA GLN A 97 21.45 -5.72 0.63
C GLN A 97 21.30 -4.71 -0.51
N ALA A 98 22.39 -4.28 -1.14
CA ALA A 98 22.34 -3.43 -2.33
C ALA A 98 21.68 -4.16 -3.53
N LYS A 99 21.93 -5.47 -3.69
CA LYS A 99 21.28 -6.29 -4.72
C LYS A 99 19.78 -6.44 -4.49
N LEU A 100 19.35 -6.63 -3.25
CA LEU A 100 17.93 -6.67 -2.90
C LEU A 100 17.25 -5.30 -3.14
N SER A 101 17.93 -4.19 -2.86
CA SER A 101 17.44 -2.85 -3.22
C SER A 101 17.34 -2.65 -4.73
N LEU A 102 18.34 -3.07 -5.53
CA LEU A 102 18.24 -3.07 -7.00
C LEU A 102 17.06 -3.92 -7.48
N GLN A 103 16.91 -5.13 -6.93
CA GLN A 103 15.82 -6.05 -7.26
C GLN A 103 14.45 -5.39 -7.01
N SER A 104 14.28 -4.68 -5.90
CA SER A 104 13.02 -4.00 -5.58
C SER A 104 12.64 -2.89 -6.59
N TRP A 105 13.62 -2.25 -7.24
CA TRP A 105 13.36 -1.30 -8.33
C TRP A 105 13.01 -2.01 -9.65
N SER A 106 13.70 -3.11 -9.98
CA SER A 106 13.37 -3.90 -11.19
C SER A 106 12.06 -4.68 -11.07
N ASP A 107 11.60 -4.95 -9.84
CA ASP A 107 10.29 -5.55 -9.61
C ASP A 107 9.17 -4.63 -10.12
N VAL A 108 9.31 -3.31 -9.96
CA VAL A 108 8.20 -2.37 -10.20
C VAL A 108 8.25 -1.69 -11.57
N ALA A 109 9.40 -1.68 -12.25
CA ALA A 109 9.57 -1.06 -13.56
C ALA A 109 10.46 -1.89 -14.50
N ASN A 110 10.38 -1.66 -15.82
CA ASN A 110 11.12 -2.44 -16.83
C ASN A 110 12.62 -2.11 -16.85
N ILE A 111 13.32 -2.43 -15.77
CA ILE A 111 14.74 -2.21 -15.57
C ILE A 111 15.40 -3.58 -15.39
N THR A 112 16.37 -3.90 -16.24
CA THR A 112 17.18 -5.11 -16.06
C THR A 112 18.55 -4.74 -15.49
N PHE A 113 18.89 -5.27 -14.33
CA PHE A 113 20.20 -5.09 -13.70
C PHE A 113 21.14 -6.28 -13.96
N THR A 114 22.35 -6.02 -14.44
CA THR A 114 23.38 -7.05 -14.64
C THR A 114 24.68 -6.70 -13.91
N GLU A 115 25.14 -7.56 -13.00
CA GLU A 115 26.42 -7.35 -12.32
C GLU A 115 27.59 -7.50 -13.31
N THR A 116 28.57 -6.61 -13.24
CA THR A 116 29.79 -6.67 -14.05
C THR A 116 31.05 -6.46 -13.21
N SER A 117 32.13 -7.14 -13.57
CA SER A 117 33.46 -6.92 -12.99
C SER A 117 34.16 -5.68 -13.57
N ASN A 118 33.65 -5.10 -14.67
CA ASN A 118 34.20 -3.89 -15.25
C ASN A 118 33.57 -2.63 -14.65
N THR A 119 34.09 -2.20 -13.50
CA THR A 119 33.59 -1.03 -12.77
C THR A 119 33.65 0.27 -13.57
N GLN A 120 34.58 0.39 -14.54
CA GLN A 120 34.70 1.61 -15.33
C GLN A 120 33.50 1.80 -16.27
N SER A 121 33.00 0.71 -16.86
CA SER A 121 31.88 0.74 -17.81
C SER A 121 30.50 0.53 -17.18
N ALA A 122 30.43 0.20 -15.88
CA ALA A 122 29.14 0.01 -15.20
C ALA A 122 28.30 1.29 -15.22
N ASN A 123 26.98 1.17 -15.31
CA ASN A 123 26.06 2.30 -15.20
C ASN A 123 25.95 2.75 -13.74
N ILE A 124 25.72 1.79 -12.83
CA ILE A 124 25.58 2.04 -11.39
C ILE A 124 26.80 1.50 -10.64
N LYS A 125 27.35 2.29 -9.72
CA LYS A 125 28.59 1.95 -9.01
C LYS A 125 28.47 2.26 -7.53
N PHE A 126 28.80 1.29 -6.68
CA PHE A 126 28.69 1.42 -5.22
C PHE A 126 30.07 1.55 -4.58
N GLY A 127 30.22 2.50 -3.64
CA GLY A 127 31.45 2.66 -2.87
C GLY A 127 31.22 3.25 -1.48
N LEU A 128 32.15 2.98 -0.56
CA LEU A 128 32.14 3.59 0.76
C LEU A 128 33.21 4.67 0.89
N PHE A 129 32.93 5.66 1.73
CA PHE A 129 33.90 6.67 2.17
C PHE A 129 33.83 6.87 3.69
N ASP A 130 34.91 7.37 4.29
CA ASP A 130 34.95 7.66 5.74
C ASP A 130 34.72 9.15 6.04
N VAL A 131 35.17 10.04 5.16
CA VAL A 131 35.14 11.48 5.37
C VAL A 131 34.55 12.19 4.16
N SER A 132 33.57 13.06 4.39
CA SER A 132 33.06 14.03 3.42
C SER A 132 33.25 15.45 3.98
N SER A 133 33.94 16.32 3.23
CA SER A 133 34.05 17.74 3.62
C SER A 133 32.72 18.49 3.53
N ARG A 134 31.72 17.87 2.89
CA ARG A 134 30.33 18.35 2.83
C ARG A 134 29.45 17.74 3.93
N GLY A 135 30.01 16.95 4.86
CA GLY A 135 29.24 16.30 5.92
C GLY A 135 28.19 15.30 5.43
N SER A 136 28.36 14.77 4.21
CA SER A 136 27.41 13.85 3.59
C SER A 136 27.31 12.53 4.36
N TYR A 137 26.08 12.06 4.54
CA TYR A 137 25.77 10.73 5.09
C TYR A 137 25.82 9.65 3.99
N ALA A 138 25.11 9.90 2.89
CA ALA A 138 25.21 9.19 1.62
C ALA A 138 24.91 10.20 0.50
N PHE A 139 25.24 9.87 -0.74
CA PHE A 139 24.83 10.64 -1.92
C PHE A 139 25.01 9.82 -3.20
N ALA A 140 24.30 10.25 -4.24
CA ALA A 140 24.38 9.68 -5.57
C ALA A 140 24.37 10.75 -6.66
N TYR A 141 24.69 10.33 -7.88
CA TYR A 141 24.64 11.17 -9.08
C TYR A 141 23.59 10.64 -10.04
N ASN A 142 22.70 11.54 -10.46
CA ASN A 142 21.68 11.26 -11.46
C ASN A 142 22.30 10.92 -12.83
N PRO A 143 21.56 10.20 -13.70
CA PRO A 143 22.00 9.82 -15.05
C PRO A 143 22.49 10.98 -15.93
N ASP A 144 21.93 12.18 -15.76
CA ASP A 144 22.29 13.40 -16.52
C ASP A 144 23.60 14.06 -16.06
N SER A 145 24.28 13.50 -15.05
CA SER A 145 25.57 13.97 -14.56
C SER A 145 26.70 13.70 -15.57
N SER A 146 27.89 14.26 -15.30
CA SER A 146 29.08 13.94 -16.12
C SER A 146 29.28 12.42 -16.22
N PRO A 147 29.67 11.88 -17.40
CA PRO A 147 29.90 10.44 -17.58
C PRO A 147 30.90 9.82 -16.59
N SER A 148 31.77 10.64 -16.00
CA SER A 148 32.73 10.20 -14.99
C SER A 148 32.10 9.83 -13.64
N VAL A 149 30.91 10.36 -13.32
CA VAL A 149 30.25 10.21 -12.01
C VAL A 149 28.79 9.75 -12.09
N ALA A 150 28.13 9.85 -13.25
CA ALA A 150 26.75 9.38 -13.42
C ALA A 150 26.55 7.96 -12.87
N GLY A 151 25.48 7.78 -12.09
CA GLY A 151 25.10 6.51 -11.47
C GLY A 151 26.01 6.04 -10.32
N GLN A 152 27.01 6.83 -9.91
CA GLN A 152 27.77 6.51 -8.69
C GLN A 152 26.94 6.78 -7.44
N THR A 153 26.95 5.83 -6.50
CA THR A 153 26.36 5.92 -5.17
C THR A 153 27.43 5.72 -4.09
N TRP A 154 27.40 6.58 -3.08
CA TRP A 154 28.45 6.68 -2.07
C TRP A 154 27.86 6.73 -0.67
N TYR A 155 28.42 5.93 0.26
CA TYR A 155 27.87 5.80 1.61
C TYR A 155 28.95 5.96 2.67
N ASN A 156 28.64 6.68 3.75
CA ASN A 156 29.60 6.96 4.82
C ASN A 156 29.77 5.76 5.76
N ALA A 157 30.88 5.03 5.63
CA ALA A 157 31.20 3.84 6.42
C ALA A 157 31.37 4.11 7.92
N LYS A 158 31.65 5.37 8.31
CA LYS A 158 31.82 5.78 9.71
C LYS A 158 30.56 6.35 10.34
N SER A 159 29.47 6.46 9.59
CA SER A 159 28.19 6.82 10.19
C SER A 159 27.67 5.69 11.08
N ASN A 160 26.88 6.03 12.09
CA ASN A 160 26.35 5.06 13.06
C ASN A 160 25.58 3.91 12.39
N VAL A 161 24.94 4.15 11.24
CA VAL A 161 24.14 3.16 10.51
C VAL A 161 25.01 2.01 10.01
N PHE A 162 26.08 2.31 9.29
CA PHE A 162 26.98 1.29 8.72
C PHE A 162 27.91 0.69 9.78
N VAL A 163 28.24 1.44 10.85
CA VAL A 163 29.00 0.90 11.99
C VAL A 163 28.16 -0.09 12.81
N ASN A 164 26.89 0.21 13.03
CA ASN A 164 25.97 -0.67 13.78
C ASN A 164 25.32 -1.74 12.91
N ASN A 165 25.69 -1.81 11.62
CA ASN A 165 25.15 -2.77 10.64
C ASN A 165 23.61 -2.72 10.52
N LEU A 166 23.02 -1.53 10.58
CA LEU A 166 21.58 -1.31 10.43
C LEU A 166 21.19 -1.28 8.93
N ILE A 167 21.52 -2.35 8.20
CA ILE A 167 21.44 -2.44 6.74
C ILE A 167 20.45 -3.50 6.24
N HIS A 168 19.71 -4.13 7.14
CA HIS A 168 18.76 -5.21 6.85
C HIS A 168 17.34 -4.66 6.62
N GLU A 169 16.40 -5.57 6.36
CA GLU A 169 15.01 -5.21 6.13
C GLU A 169 14.46 -4.32 7.26
N ASN A 170 13.71 -3.30 6.85
CA ASN A 170 13.09 -2.31 7.72
C ASN A 170 14.06 -1.39 8.48
N GLU A 171 15.37 -1.49 8.22
CA GLU A 171 16.39 -0.63 8.81
C GLU A 171 16.81 0.51 7.87
N TYR A 172 17.29 1.60 8.46
CA TYR A 172 17.58 2.83 7.73
C TYR A 172 18.69 2.69 6.67
N GLY A 173 19.66 1.79 6.87
CA GLY A 173 20.72 1.52 5.90
C GLY A 173 20.21 0.85 4.64
N ARG A 174 19.24 -0.07 4.75
CA ARG A 174 18.56 -0.68 3.58
C ARG A 174 17.77 0.37 2.81
N GLN A 175 17.00 1.21 3.50
CA GLN A 175 16.33 2.35 2.87
C GLN A 175 17.32 3.29 2.18
N THR A 176 18.49 3.53 2.78
CA THR A 176 19.54 4.37 2.19
C THR A 176 20.05 3.78 0.87
N PHE A 177 20.24 2.46 0.77
CA PHE A 177 20.59 1.83 -0.51
C PHE A 177 19.50 2.07 -1.57
N THR A 178 18.24 1.81 -1.23
CA THR A 178 17.10 2.00 -2.14
C THR A 178 16.96 3.45 -2.59
N HIS A 179 17.14 4.41 -1.67
CA HIS A 179 17.12 5.85 -1.93
C HIS A 179 18.20 6.28 -2.93
N GLU A 180 19.46 5.95 -2.66
CA GLU A 180 20.57 6.36 -3.53
C GLU A 180 20.52 5.68 -4.91
N ILE A 181 19.96 4.47 -4.98
CA ILE A 181 19.66 3.82 -6.27
C ILE A 181 18.56 4.59 -7.01
N GLY A 182 17.52 5.08 -6.31
CA GLY A 182 16.49 5.95 -6.90
C GLY A 182 17.09 7.18 -7.58
N HIS A 183 18.05 7.86 -6.93
CA HIS A 183 18.83 8.92 -7.56
C HIS A 183 19.63 8.45 -8.78
N ALA A 184 20.35 7.33 -8.67
CA ALA A 184 21.08 6.74 -9.79
C ALA A 184 20.18 6.31 -10.97
N LEU A 185 18.87 6.17 -10.74
CA LEU A 185 17.84 5.92 -11.74
C LEU A 185 17.14 7.19 -12.25
N GLY A 186 17.38 8.35 -11.64
CA GLY A 186 16.90 9.66 -12.09
C GLY A 186 15.88 10.34 -11.17
N LEU A 187 15.48 9.71 -10.07
CA LEU A 187 14.56 10.32 -9.10
C LEU A 187 15.25 11.42 -8.30
N GLN A 188 14.48 12.39 -7.85
CA GLN A 188 14.90 13.50 -6.99
C GLN A 188 14.14 13.43 -5.67
N HIS A 189 14.61 14.16 -4.65
CA HIS A 189 13.76 14.38 -3.47
C HIS A 189 12.43 15.03 -3.89
N PRO A 190 11.32 14.73 -3.22
CA PRO A 190 10.01 15.37 -3.45
C PRO A 190 10.05 16.90 -3.53
N GLY A 191 10.89 17.56 -2.73
CA GLY A 191 11.09 19.01 -2.75
C GLY A 191 12.53 19.42 -3.08
N ASP A 192 12.74 20.74 -3.23
CA ASP A 192 14.05 21.32 -3.51
C ASP A 192 14.85 21.58 -2.22
N TYR A 193 15.16 20.51 -1.50
CA TYR A 193 16.00 20.53 -0.31
C TYR A 193 17.14 19.53 -0.43
N ASN A 194 18.29 19.88 0.17
CA ASN A 194 19.48 19.04 0.17
C ASN A 194 20.20 19.14 1.51
N ALA A 195 20.59 18.00 2.08
CA ALA A 195 21.38 17.97 3.31
C ALA A 195 22.73 18.65 3.11
N ALA A 196 23.05 19.60 3.99
CA ALA A 196 24.34 20.28 4.01
C ALA A 196 24.73 20.67 5.46
N PRO A 197 26.03 20.86 5.76
CA PRO A 197 26.48 21.20 7.10
C PRO A 197 25.86 22.52 7.58
N GLY A 198 25.20 22.50 8.74
CA GLY A 198 24.57 23.68 9.34
C GLY A 198 23.21 24.05 8.75
N VAL A 199 22.69 23.30 7.78
CA VAL A 199 21.33 23.48 7.25
C VAL A 199 20.36 22.58 8.04
N SER A 200 19.33 23.19 8.61
CA SER A 200 18.25 22.47 9.27
C SER A 200 17.08 22.33 8.30
N ILE A 201 16.82 21.10 7.86
CA ILE A 201 15.73 20.76 6.95
C ILE A 201 14.60 20.16 7.79
N THR A 202 13.41 20.73 7.68
CA THR A 202 12.23 20.35 8.46
C THR A 202 11.01 20.32 7.56
N TYR A 203 10.12 19.35 7.80
CA TYR A 203 8.91 19.18 6.99
C TYR A 203 8.11 20.49 6.88
N SER A 204 7.89 21.20 7.99
CA SER A 204 7.10 22.42 8.01
C SER A 204 7.70 23.60 7.22
N LYS A 205 9.01 23.61 6.96
CA LYS A 205 9.67 24.71 6.24
C LYS A 205 10.02 24.36 4.81
N ASP A 206 10.38 23.11 4.56
CA ASP A 206 11.11 22.73 3.35
C ASP A 206 10.33 21.75 2.46
N ALA A 207 9.32 21.04 2.97
CA ALA A 207 8.43 20.26 2.13
C ALA A 207 7.53 21.18 1.28
N THR A 208 7.23 20.76 0.06
CA THR A 208 6.46 21.54 -0.91
C THR A 208 5.01 21.06 -1.06
N TYR A 209 4.71 19.83 -0.66
CA TYR A 209 3.37 19.24 -0.66
C TYR A 209 3.20 18.26 0.50
N PHE A 210 1.94 17.95 0.85
CA PHE A 210 1.60 17.13 2.00
C PHE A 210 2.25 15.74 1.95
N GLU A 211 2.18 15.08 0.80
CA GLU A 211 2.65 13.70 0.61
C GLU A 211 4.19 13.56 0.56
N ASP A 212 4.95 14.64 0.81
CA ASP A 212 6.39 14.57 0.99
C ASP A 212 6.73 14.00 2.38
N SER A 213 6.64 12.67 2.48
CA SER A 213 7.05 11.93 3.66
C SER A 213 7.51 10.52 3.29
N ARG A 214 8.22 9.89 4.23
CA ARG A 214 8.63 8.48 4.13
C ARG A 214 7.47 7.48 4.21
N ALA A 215 6.23 7.95 4.32
CA ALA A 215 5.06 7.11 4.10
C ALA A 215 4.70 6.96 2.61
N HIS A 216 5.10 7.91 1.77
CA HIS A 216 4.76 7.91 0.35
C HIS A 216 5.96 7.72 -0.57
N SER A 217 7.17 8.11 -0.13
CA SER A 217 8.39 8.02 -0.93
C SER A 217 9.63 7.78 -0.07
N VAL A 218 10.45 6.78 -0.45
CA VAL A 218 11.79 6.58 0.13
C VAL A 218 12.74 7.71 -0.22
N MET A 219 12.41 8.54 -1.22
CA MET A 219 13.16 9.75 -1.58
C MET A 219 12.94 10.91 -0.61
N SER A 220 11.96 10.82 0.30
CA SER A 220 11.70 11.88 1.29
C SER A 220 12.66 11.83 2.48
N TYR A 221 12.95 13.01 3.02
CA TYR A 221 13.68 13.16 4.29
C TYR A 221 12.77 13.20 5.52
N PHE A 222 11.46 13.33 5.32
CA PHE A 222 10.52 13.60 6.40
C PHE A 222 9.89 12.34 6.94
N SER A 223 9.67 12.32 8.25
CA SER A 223 9.00 11.23 8.97
C SER A 223 7.64 10.92 8.37
N GLU A 224 7.27 9.64 8.32
CA GLU A 224 5.93 9.18 7.94
C GLU A 224 4.84 9.82 8.83
N SER A 225 5.19 10.14 10.08
CA SER A 225 4.29 10.83 11.01
C SER A 225 3.86 12.22 10.57
N SER A 226 4.58 12.85 9.63
CA SER A 226 4.19 14.13 9.04
C SER A 226 2.86 14.07 8.28
N THR A 227 2.48 12.86 7.83
CA THR A 227 1.28 12.58 7.04
C THR A 227 0.30 11.63 7.75
N GLY A 228 0.49 11.37 9.04
CA GLY A 228 -0.43 10.60 9.89
C GLY A 228 -0.10 9.12 10.08
N GLN A 229 0.89 8.60 9.37
CA GLN A 229 1.38 7.22 9.51
C GLN A 229 2.31 7.04 10.72
N ASP A 230 2.58 5.80 11.11
CA ASP A 230 3.51 5.47 12.20
C ASP A 230 4.08 4.08 11.97
N PHE A 231 5.36 4.02 11.62
CA PHE A 231 6.06 2.76 11.34
C PHE A 231 6.79 2.21 12.56
N LYS A 232 6.59 2.81 13.74
CA LYS A 232 7.24 2.41 15.00
C LYS A 232 8.76 2.32 14.86
N GLY A 233 9.36 3.22 14.09
CA GLY A 233 10.79 3.30 13.84
C GLY A 233 11.34 2.35 12.76
N ALA A 234 10.47 1.61 12.06
CA ALA A 234 10.84 0.91 10.83
C ALA A 234 10.94 1.88 9.64
N TYR A 235 11.71 1.49 8.62
CA TYR A 235 11.92 2.26 7.38
C TYR A 235 11.61 1.38 6.17
N SER A 236 10.83 1.85 5.20
CA SER A 236 10.58 1.06 3.98
C SER A 236 11.89 0.66 3.29
N SER A 237 12.02 -0.63 2.98
CA SER A 237 13.19 -1.21 2.30
C SER A 237 13.11 -1.10 0.79
N ALA A 238 11.92 -0.84 0.25
CA ALA A 238 11.59 -0.88 -1.17
C ALA A 238 10.84 0.39 -1.60
N PRO A 239 10.71 0.64 -2.93
CA PRO A 239 9.93 1.76 -3.44
C PRO A 239 8.50 1.81 -2.87
N LEU A 240 8.06 3.01 -2.48
CA LEU A 240 6.71 3.29 -2.01
C LEU A 240 5.83 3.85 -3.14
N LEU A 241 4.56 4.14 -2.84
CA LEU A 241 3.54 4.61 -3.80
C LEU A 241 4.02 5.66 -4.83
N ASN A 242 4.62 6.75 -4.35
CA ASN A 242 5.07 7.83 -5.24
C ASN A 242 6.33 7.43 -6.00
N ASP A 243 7.19 6.61 -5.40
CA ASP A 243 8.40 6.09 -6.04
C ASP A 243 8.05 5.16 -7.22
N ILE A 244 7.07 4.28 -7.03
CA ILE A 244 6.58 3.34 -8.06
C ILE A 244 5.99 4.14 -9.23
N THR A 245 5.12 5.11 -8.94
CA THR A 245 4.54 6.00 -9.96
C THR A 245 5.62 6.71 -10.77
N ALA A 246 6.62 7.27 -10.09
CA ALA A 246 7.71 8.01 -10.69
C ALA A 246 8.61 7.12 -11.58
N ILE A 247 9.02 5.96 -11.09
CA ILE A 247 9.95 5.09 -11.81
C ILE A 247 9.28 4.42 -13.02
N GLN A 248 7.98 4.09 -12.90
CA GLN A 248 7.20 3.57 -14.01
C GLN A 248 6.97 4.61 -15.09
N HIS A 249 6.87 5.89 -14.75
CA HIS A 249 6.82 6.95 -15.76
C HIS A 249 8.10 6.96 -16.62
N PHE A 250 9.29 6.76 -16.04
CA PHE A 250 10.52 6.69 -16.83
C PHE A 250 10.64 5.38 -17.63
N TYR A 251 10.47 4.24 -16.98
CA TYR A 251 10.90 2.95 -17.53
C TYR A 251 9.76 1.98 -17.87
N GLY A 252 8.52 2.37 -17.59
CA GLY A 252 7.32 1.59 -17.81
C GLY A 252 7.08 0.59 -16.67
N ALA A 253 5.80 0.31 -16.40
CA ALA A 253 5.38 -0.70 -15.45
C ALA A 253 5.90 -2.10 -15.82
N ASN A 254 6.42 -2.85 -14.85
CA ASN A 254 6.84 -4.23 -15.07
C ASN A 254 5.66 -5.19 -14.92
N MET A 255 5.03 -5.50 -16.06
CA MET A 255 3.87 -6.38 -16.14
C MET A 255 4.21 -7.88 -16.12
N THR A 256 5.45 -8.25 -15.77
CA THR A 256 5.86 -9.66 -15.59
C THR A 256 6.09 -10.04 -14.14
N THR A 257 6.13 -9.04 -13.25
CA THR A 257 6.37 -9.26 -11.83
C THR A 257 5.14 -9.85 -11.17
N ARG A 258 5.32 -11.01 -10.52
CA ARG A 258 4.29 -11.65 -9.69
C ARG A 258 2.95 -11.92 -10.41
N SER A 259 2.98 -12.15 -11.72
CA SER A 259 1.76 -12.31 -12.55
C SER A 259 0.94 -13.60 -12.33
N GLY A 260 1.06 -14.25 -11.18
CA GLY A 260 0.22 -15.36 -10.75
C GLY A 260 -0.11 -15.21 -9.28
N ASP A 261 -0.90 -16.12 -8.72
CA ASP A 261 -1.46 -15.98 -7.37
C ASP A 261 -0.39 -15.75 -6.29
N THR A 262 -0.35 -14.53 -5.77
CA THR A 262 0.67 -14.06 -4.83
C THR A 262 0.10 -13.85 -3.44
N VAL A 263 0.79 -14.37 -2.43
CA VAL A 263 0.48 -14.11 -1.01
C VAL A 263 1.51 -13.13 -0.45
N TYR A 264 1.03 -12.04 0.15
CA TYR A 264 1.79 -11.01 0.84
C TYR A 264 1.57 -11.12 2.36
N GLY A 265 2.58 -10.80 3.16
CA GLY A 265 2.51 -10.91 4.61
C GLY A 265 2.90 -12.31 5.10
N PHE A 266 2.09 -12.92 5.95
CA PHE A 266 2.30 -14.30 6.39
C PHE A 266 2.14 -15.27 5.22
N ASN A 267 2.82 -16.42 5.30
CA ASN A 267 2.76 -17.46 4.26
C ASN A 267 3.16 -16.96 2.86
N SER A 268 3.94 -15.87 2.79
CA SER A 268 4.26 -15.24 1.52
C SER A 268 5.04 -16.15 0.58
N ASN A 269 4.73 -16.06 -0.71
CA ASN A 269 5.44 -16.70 -1.82
C ASN A 269 6.18 -15.68 -2.72
N THR A 270 6.36 -14.45 -2.23
CA THR A 270 6.93 -13.33 -3.00
C THR A 270 8.44 -13.44 -3.23
N ASP A 271 9.13 -14.26 -2.43
CA ASP A 271 10.59 -14.28 -2.31
C ASP A 271 11.17 -12.87 -2.08
N ARG A 272 10.49 -12.02 -1.31
CA ARG A 272 10.95 -10.69 -0.90
C ARG A 272 10.84 -10.54 0.61
N ASP A 273 11.95 -10.14 1.23
CA ASP A 273 12.03 -9.90 2.67
C ASP A 273 11.02 -8.83 3.13
N PHE A 274 10.94 -7.71 2.41
CA PHE A 274 10.06 -6.59 2.77
C PHE A 274 8.55 -6.85 2.56
N LEU A 275 8.18 -7.94 1.88
CA LEU A 275 6.79 -8.36 1.65
C LEU A 275 6.37 -9.53 2.55
N THR A 276 7.27 -10.05 3.38
CA THR A 276 7.07 -11.28 4.15
C THR A 276 7.00 -10.98 5.65
N ALA A 277 5.97 -11.50 6.31
CA ALA A 277 5.89 -11.61 7.77
C ALA A 277 6.08 -13.08 8.18
N THR A 278 6.86 -13.31 9.22
CA THR A 278 7.17 -14.65 9.74
C THR A 278 6.82 -14.80 11.22
N HIS A 279 6.72 -13.69 11.94
CA HIS A 279 6.36 -13.66 13.35
C HIS A 279 5.38 -12.52 13.66
N ALA A 280 4.59 -12.68 14.72
CA ALA A 280 3.56 -11.72 15.14
C ALA A 280 4.09 -10.33 15.53
N GLN A 281 5.40 -10.19 15.76
CA GLN A 281 6.05 -8.91 16.09
C GLN A 281 6.71 -8.22 14.89
N ASP A 282 6.68 -8.84 13.70
CA ASP A 282 7.34 -8.31 12.52
C ASP A 282 6.69 -6.98 12.12
N LYS A 283 7.52 -6.00 11.75
CA LYS A 283 7.08 -4.70 11.26
C LYS A 283 7.18 -4.69 9.75
N ILE A 284 6.08 -4.91 9.05
CA ILE A 284 6.06 -4.88 7.59
C ILE A 284 5.74 -3.47 7.09
N VAL A 285 6.53 -2.96 6.14
CA VAL A 285 6.32 -1.65 5.50
C VAL A 285 6.54 -1.81 4.00
N PHE A 286 5.48 -1.72 3.21
CA PHE A 286 5.57 -1.91 1.76
C PHE A 286 4.44 -1.25 0.96
N THR A 287 4.70 -1.07 -0.33
CA THR A 287 3.67 -0.86 -1.36
C THR A 287 3.66 -2.07 -2.28
N ALA A 288 2.49 -2.71 -2.44
CA ALA A 288 2.33 -3.85 -3.34
C ALA A 288 2.33 -3.39 -4.79
N TRP A 289 3.24 -3.95 -5.58
CA TRP A 289 3.18 -3.95 -7.04
C TRP A 289 2.91 -5.38 -7.50
N ASP A 290 1.81 -5.60 -8.20
CA ASP A 290 1.46 -6.89 -8.76
C ASP A 290 0.94 -6.71 -10.19
N ALA A 291 1.32 -7.61 -11.09
CA ALA A 291 0.92 -7.57 -12.49
C ALA A 291 -0.31 -8.43 -12.80
N GLY A 292 -0.79 -9.21 -11.83
CA GLY A 292 -2.05 -9.95 -11.92
C GLY A 292 -1.94 -11.34 -11.32
N GLY A 293 -3.07 -12.02 -11.22
CA GLY A 293 -3.20 -13.25 -10.43
C GLY A 293 -4.48 -13.17 -9.62
N ASN A 294 -4.65 -14.08 -8.68
CA ASN A 294 -5.60 -13.93 -7.58
C ASN A 294 -4.81 -13.82 -6.27
N ASP A 295 -4.62 -12.60 -5.81
CA ASP A 295 -3.63 -12.25 -4.80
C ASP A 295 -4.25 -12.09 -3.41
N THR A 296 -3.45 -12.31 -2.38
CA THR A 296 -3.92 -12.30 -0.98
C THR A 296 -2.99 -11.47 -0.10
N PHE A 297 -3.58 -10.54 0.64
CA PHE A 297 -2.96 -9.98 1.84
C PHE A 297 -3.27 -10.88 3.03
N ASP A 298 -2.29 -11.68 3.45
CA ASP A 298 -2.40 -12.57 4.61
C ASP A 298 -1.74 -11.93 5.84
N PHE A 299 -2.57 -11.42 6.74
CA PHE A 299 -2.15 -10.79 7.99
C PHE A 299 -2.58 -11.60 9.22
N SER A 300 -2.81 -12.90 9.03
CA SER A 300 -3.36 -13.83 10.03
C SER A 300 -2.54 -14.02 11.29
N GLY A 301 -1.22 -13.79 11.23
CA GLY A 301 -0.34 -13.96 12.38
C GLY A 301 -0.32 -12.77 13.33
N PHE A 302 -1.03 -11.67 13.05
CA PHE A 302 -1.11 -10.50 13.94
C PHE A 302 -2.29 -10.60 14.92
N SER A 303 -2.15 -9.96 16.08
CA SER A 303 -3.18 -9.94 17.15
C SER A 303 -3.70 -8.55 17.47
N GLN A 304 -3.10 -7.52 16.88
CA GLN A 304 -3.53 -6.13 16.98
C GLN A 304 -4.74 -5.94 16.07
N ASN A 305 -5.64 -5.02 16.43
CA ASN A 305 -6.71 -4.60 15.52
C ASN A 305 -6.10 -3.97 14.25
N GLN A 306 -6.56 -4.42 13.10
CA GLN A 306 -6.07 -4.04 11.79
C GLN A 306 -7.13 -3.27 11.00
N ARG A 307 -6.67 -2.48 10.03
CA ARG A 307 -7.54 -1.81 9.07
C ARG A 307 -6.97 -2.09 7.68
N ILE A 308 -7.58 -3.01 6.95
CA ILE A 308 -7.10 -3.52 5.67
C ILE A 308 -8.01 -2.99 4.55
N ASN A 309 -7.41 -2.36 3.56
CA ASN A 309 -8.11 -1.78 2.42
C ASN A 309 -7.48 -2.29 1.11
N LEU A 310 -8.27 -3.00 0.31
CA LEU A 310 -7.83 -3.61 -0.95
C LEU A 310 -7.97 -2.71 -2.18
N ASN A 311 -8.38 -1.44 -1.99
CA ASN A 311 -8.44 -0.49 -3.09
C ASN A 311 -7.05 0.00 -3.48
N GLU A 312 -6.79 0.16 -4.78
CA GLU A 312 -5.56 0.79 -5.26
C GLU A 312 -5.32 2.18 -4.63
N LYS A 313 -4.06 2.53 -4.42
CA LYS A 313 -3.59 3.79 -3.80
C LYS A 313 -4.05 3.99 -2.36
N SER A 314 -4.70 3.01 -1.75
CA SER A 314 -5.10 3.08 -0.34
C SER A 314 -3.95 2.67 0.59
N PHE A 315 -4.11 3.00 1.86
CA PHE A 315 -3.23 2.60 2.95
C PHE A 315 -4.00 1.73 3.94
N SER A 316 -3.27 0.81 4.56
CA SER A 316 -3.75 -0.11 5.59
C SER A 316 -2.91 0.00 6.86
N ASP A 317 -3.55 -0.23 8.01
CA ASP A 317 -2.93 -0.36 9.33
C ASP A 317 -2.77 -1.83 9.65
N VAL A 318 -1.54 -2.31 9.67
CA VAL A 318 -1.26 -3.76 9.76
C VAL A 318 -0.21 -4.02 10.84
N GLY A 319 -0.43 -5.05 11.67
CA GLY A 319 0.53 -5.46 12.71
C GLY A 319 0.82 -4.41 13.79
N GLY A 320 -0.13 -3.51 14.07
CA GLY A 320 0.02 -2.44 15.06
C GLY A 320 0.80 -1.21 14.61
N LEU A 321 1.13 -1.12 13.32
CA LEU A 321 1.60 0.09 12.66
C LEU A 321 0.41 0.87 12.07
N LYS A 322 0.67 2.06 11.51
CA LYS A 322 -0.33 2.91 10.84
C LYS A 322 0.10 3.27 9.42
N GLY A 323 -0.76 3.03 8.44
CA GLY A 323 -0.55 3.31 7.01
C GLY A 323 0.75 2.73 6.47
N ASN A 324 1.14 1.55 6.94
CA ASN A 324 2.41 0.89 6.61
C ASN A 324 2.32 -0.05 5.40
N VAL A 325 1.12 -0.48 5.05
CA VAL A 325 0.87 -1.27 3.84
C VAL A 325 0.05 -0.44 2.88
N SER A 326 0.39 -0.49 1.60
CA SER A 326 -0.33 0.22 0.53
C SER A 326 -0.34 -0.58 -0.77
N ILE A 327 -1.22 -0.23 -1.70
CA ILE A 327 -1.36 -0.88 -3.00
C ILE A 327 -1.06 0.14 -4.10
N ALA A 328 -0.13 -0.16 -5.02
CA ALA A 328 0.21 0.76 -6.12
C ALA A 328 -0.98 1.03 -7.05
N ALA A 329 -0.92 2.13 -7.79
CA ALA A 329 -1.93 2.42 -8.81
C ALA A 329 -1.93 1.36 -9.92
N GLY A 330 -3.11 0.94 -10.36
CA GLY A 330 -3.30 -0.09 -11.37
C GLY A 330 -3.20 -1.53 -10.87
N VAL A 331 -2.95 -1.74 -9.57
CA VAL A 331 -2.87 -3.07 -8.96
C VAL A 331 -4.21 -3.46 -8.37
N THR A 332 -4.65 -4.69 -8.63
CA THR A 332 -5.80 -5.32 -7.96
C THR A 332 -5.26 -6.38 -7.01
N ILE A 333 -5.73 -6.38 -5.77
CA ILE A 333 -5.49 -7.45 -4.81
C ILE A 333 -6.87 -7.98 -4.43
N GLU A 334 -7.11 -9.26 -4.62
CA GLU A 334 -8.46 -9.83 -4.54
C GLU A 334 -8.83 -10.21 -3.11
N ASN A 335 -7.88 -10.64 -2.28
CA ASN A 335 -8.21 -11.30 -1.02
C ASN A 335 -7.50 -10.69 0.18
N ALA A 336 -8.17 -10.76 1.34
CA ALA A 336 -7.58 -10.36 2.62
C ALA A 336 -7.94 -11.35 3.72
N ILE A 337 -6.94 -11.67 4.55
CA ILE A 337 -7.10 -12.45 5.77
C ILE A 337 -6.64 -11.56 6.93
N GLY A 338 -7.59 -11.21 7.80
CA GLY A 338 -7.36 -10.54 9.07
C GLY A 338 -6.68 -11.46 10.09
N GLY A 339 -6.53 -10.98 11.32
CA GLY A 339 -5.79 -11.61 12.39
C GLY A 339 -6.68 -12.12 13.52
N ALA A 340 -6.16 -12.02 14.75
CA ALA A 340 -6.89 -12.31 15.98
C ALA A 340 -7.43 -11.05 16.69
N GLY A 341 -7.26 -9.88 16.07
CA GLY A 341 -7.76 -8.59 16.56
C GLY A 341 -9.16 -8.31 16.06
N ASN A 342 -9.76 -7.19 16.49
CA ASN A 342 -11.02 -6.73 15.90
C ASN A 342 -10.68 -5.90 14.66
N ASP A 343 -10.80 -6.51 13.49
CA ASP A 343 -10.27 -5.99 12.23
C ASP A 343 -11.36 -5.34 11.38
N VAL A 344 -10.94 -4.42 10.50
CA VAL A 344 -11.80 -3.79 9.50
C VAL A 344 -11.25 -4.14 8.13
N LEU A 345 -12.00 -4.89 7.34
CA LEU A 345 -11.61 -5.35 6.02
C LEU A 345 -12.52 -4.70 4.97
N ILE A 346 -11.90 -4.00 4.02
CA ILE A 346 -12.56 -3.37 2.88
C ILE A 346 -12.02 -3.98 1.60
N GLY A 347 -12.88 -4.64 0.83
CA GLY A 347 -12.58 -5.12 -0.52
C GLY A 347 -12.55 -3.99 -1.55
N ASN A 348 -12.69 -4.33 -2.82
CA ASN A 348 -12.61 -3.39 -3.94
C ASN A 348 -13.78 -3.59 -4.90
N ALA A 349 -13.52 -3.54 -6.21
CA ALA A 349 -14.55 -3.67 -7.24
C ALA A 349 -14.49 -5.03 -7.97
N ALA A 350 -13.52 -5.87 -7.62
CA ALA A 350 -13.40 -7.25 -8.08
C ALA A 350 -14.05 -8.19 -7.05
N ASP A 351 -14.28 -9.44 -7.45
CA ASP A 351 -14.76 -10.47 -6.52
C ASP A 351 -13.70 -10.73 -5.45
N ASN A 352 -14.02 -10.46 -4.18
CA ASN A 352 -13.09 -10.58 -3.08
C ASN A 352 -13.38 -11.79 -2.19
N LEU A 353 -12.31 -12.41 -1.65
CA LEU A 353 -12.42 -13.30 -0.49
C LEU A 353 -11.89 -12.57 0.75
N LEU A 354 -12.79 -12.26 1.69
CA LEU A 354 -12.44 -11.58 2.94
C LEU A 354 -12.67 -12.52 4.12
N GLN A 355 -11.63 -12.71 4.95
CA GLN A 355 -11.70 -13.49 6.19
C GLN A 355 -11.33 -12.61 7.37
N GLY A 356 -12.26 -12.36 8.29
CA GLY A 356 -12.01 -11.57 9.51
C GLY A 356 -10.99 -12.26 10.42
N GLY A 357 -11.28 -13.52 10.77
CA GLY A 357 -10.38 -14.36 11.55
C GLY A 357 -10.97 -14.61 12.93
N ALA A 358 -10.27 -14.19 13.97
CA ALA A 358 -10.86 -14.18 15.32
C ALA A 358 -10.93 -12.73 15.79
N GLY A 359 -11.98 -12.37 16.53
CA GLY A 359 -12.22 -10.97 16.88
C GLY A 359 -13.65 -10.61 16.52
N ASN A 360 -14.04 -9.36 16.79
CA ASN A 360 -15.30 -8.83 16.28
C ASN A 360 -14.97 -7.99 15.05
N ASP A 361 -15.11 -8.58 13.87
CA ASP A 361 -14.60 -8.03 12.63
C ASP A 361 -15.68 -7.27 11.86
N VAL A 362 -15.27 -6.26 11.10
CA VAL A 362 -16.14 -5.49 10.20
C VAL A 362 -15.70 -5.73 8.76
N LEU A 363 -16.56 -6.38 7.98
CA LEU A 363 -16.28 -6.74 6.59
C LEU A 363 -17.18 -5.92 5.66
N PHE A 364 -16.55 -5.27 4.68
CA PHE A 364 -17.22 -4.57 3.59
C PHE A 364 -16.64 -5.10 2.27
N GLY A 365 -17.42 -5.91 1.56
CA GLY A 365 -17.01 -6.51 0.28
C GLY A 365 -16.68 -5.47 -0.78
N GLY A 366 -17.56 -4.48 -0.93
CA GLY A 366 -17.45 -3.49 -2.00
C GLY A 366 -18.36 -3.90 -3.15
N ALA A 367 -17.90 -3.78 -4.38
CA ALA A 367 -18.65 -4.28 -5.53
C ALA A 367 -18.00 -5.56 -6.03
N GLY A 368 -18.79 -6.48 -6.54
CA GLY A 368 -18.30 -7.79 -6.96
C GLY A 368 -19.32 -8.85 -6.56
N ALA A 369 -18.97 -10.11 -6.73
CA ALA A 369 -19.61 -11.22 -6.03
C ALA A 369 -18.65 -11.73 -4.94
N ASP A 370 -18.78 -11.19 -3.74
CA ASP A 370 -17.80 -11.39 -2.69
C ASP A 370 -18.07 -12.64 -1.85
N HIS A 371 -17.01 -13.23 -1.34
CA HIS A 371 -17.03 -14.35 -0.41
C HIS A 371 -16.54 -13.89 0.96
N LEU A 372 -17.47 -13.74 1.90
CA LEU A 372 -17.23 -13.15 3.21
C LEU A 372 -17.28 -14.22 4.31
N TYR A 373 -16.25 -14.23 5.14
CA TYR A 373 -16.12 -15.10 6.31
C TYR A 373 -15.83 -14.22 7.53
N GLY A 374 -16.76 -14.16 8.48
CA GLY A 374 -16.54 -13.44 9.74
C GLY A 374 -15.48 -14.16 10.57
N GLY A 375 -15.63 -15.48 10.71
CA GLY A 375 -14.79 -16.31 11.55
C GLY A 375 -15.36 -16.41 12.98
N ALA A 376 -14.50 -16.21 13.97
CA ALA A 376 -14.86 -16.39 15.37
C ALA A 376 -15.03 -15.05 16.08
N GLY A 377 -16.26 -14.73 16.46
CA GLY A 377 -16.59 -13.58 17.29
C GLY A 377 -17.95 -13.03 16.90
N LYS A 378 -18.12 -11.71 17.01
CA LYS A 378 -19.36 -11.03 16.61
C LYS A 378 -19.07 -10.13 15.43
N ASP A 379 -19.33 -10.63 14.25
CA ASP A 379 -18.87 -10.02 13.02
C ASP A 379 -19.99 -9.20 12.37
N THR A 380 -19.61 -8.16 11.64
CA THR A 380 -20.54 -7.25 10.98
C THR A 380 -20.23 -7.13 9.50
N PHE A 381 -21.20 -7.51 8.66
CA PHE A 381 -21.14 -7.43 7.21
C PHE A 381 -21.89 -6.18 6.75
N VAL A 382 -21.18 -5.20 6.20
CA VAL A 382 -21.69 -3.85 5.96
C VAL A 382 -22.04 -3.66 4.48
N TYR A 383 -23.20 -3.05 4.22
CA TYR A 383 -23.64 -2.64 2.87
C TYR A 383 -24.22 -1.22 2.86
N PHE A 384 -23.78 -0.41 1.89
CA PHE A 384 -24.28 0.94 1.61
C PHE A 384 -25.21 1.01 0.40
N GLY A 385 -25.27 0.00 -0.47
CA GLY A 385 -26.22 0.02 -1.58
C GLY A 385 -26.28 -1.22 -2.46
N ALA A 386 -27.28 -1.25 -3.34
CA ALA A 386 -27.59 -2.42 -4.16
C ALA A 386 -26.48 -2.86 -5.13
N SER A 387 -25.63 -1.93 -5.58
CA SER A 387 -24.54 -2.26 -6.51
C SER A 387 -23.44 -3.12 -5.89
N GLU A 388 -23.41 -3.22 -4.56
CA GLU A 388 -22.40 -3.95 -3.81
C GLU A 388 -22.66 -5.45 -3.83
N SER A 389 -23.93 -5.88 -3.83
CA SER A 389 -24.30 -7.29 -3.93
C SER A 389 -25.55 -7.46 -4.79
N ARG A 390 -25.36 -7.50 -6.12
CA ARG A 390 -26.47 -7.54 -7.08
C ARG A 390 -27.12 -8.92 -7.12
N ALA A 391 -28.43 -9.00 -7.37
CA ALA A 391 -29.13 -10.29 -7.54
C ALA A 391 -28.59 -11.16 -8.68
N SER A 392 -27.95 -10.54 -9.68
CA SER A 392 -27.25 -11.25 -10.76
C SER A 392 -25.87 -11.78 -10.40
N ALA A 393 -25.26 -11.27 -9.33
CA ALA A 393 -23.93 -11.60 -8.84
C ALA A 393 -23.90 -11.35 -7.32
N PRO A 394 -24.58 -12.18 -6.51
CA PRO A 394 -24.74 -11.92 -5.10
C PRO A 394 -23.52 -12.34 -4.31
N ASP A 395 -23.24 -11.60 -3.25
CA ASP A 395 -22.29 -11.98 -2.22
C ASP A 395 -22.78 -13.19 -1.44
N TRP A 396 -21.80 -13.89 -0.87
CA TRP A 396 -21.99 -15.01 0.02
C TRP A 396 -21.31 -14.77 1.36
N ILE A 397 -22.12 -14.79 2.42
CA ILE A 397 -21.63 -14.88 3.80
C ILE A 397 -21.65 -16.37 4.20
N HIS A 398 -20.48 -16.93 4.47
CA HIS A 398 -20.30 -18.40 4.55
C HIS A 398 -20.45 -19.00 5.94
N ASP A 399 -20.29 -18.21 6.99
CA ASP A 399 -20.18 -18.70 8.38
C ASP A 399 -21.02 -17.92 9.40
N PHE A 400 -22.07 -17.24 8.94
CA PHE A 400 -22.92 -16.39 9.77
C PHE A 400 -23.54 -17.13 10.97
N VAL A 401 -23.30 -16.60 12.17
CA VAL A 401 -23.82 -17.07 13.45
C VAL A 401 -24.98 -16.18 13.90
N ARG A 402 -26.20 -16.68 13.72
CA ARG A 402 -27.42 -15.99 14.14
C ARG A 402 -27.39 -15.58 15.61
N GLY A 403 -27.80 -14.34 15.89
CA GLY A 403 -27.81 -13.75 17.23
C GLY A 403 -26.46 -13.22 17.71
N GLU A 404 -25.36 -13.53 17.02
CA GLU A 404 -24.02 -12.99 17.27
C GLU A 404 -23.65 -11.99 16.19
N ASP A 405 -23.63 -12.44 14.93
CA ASP A 405 -23.27 -11.63 13.78
C ASP A 405 -24.40 -10.69 13.34
N LYS A 406 -24.02 -9.71 12.51
CA LYS A 406 -24.92 -8.68 11.98
C LYS A 406 -24.71 -8.42 10.50
N ILE A 407 -25.82 -8.20 9.80
CA ILE A 407 -25.83 -7.55 8.48
C ILE A 407 -26.22 -6.08 8.70
N ASP A 408 -25.32 -5.18 8.39
CA ASP A 408 -25.49 -3.76 8.62
C ASP A 408 -25.94 -3.03 7.36
N LEU A 409 -27.16 -2.51 7.42
CA LEU A 409 -27.83 -1.74 6.38
C LEU A 409 -28.14 -0.31 6.87
N SER A 410 -27.50 0.15 7.95
CA SER A 410 -27.74 1.47 8.55
C SER A 410 -27.45 2.64 7.61
N LEU A 411 -26.57 2.42 6.63
CA LEU A 411 -26.26 3.39 5.56
C LEU A 411 -26.80 2.97 4.19
N PHE A 412 -27.61 1.91 4.12
CA PHE A 412 -28.09 1.37 2.85
C PHE A 412 -29.00 2.36 2.13
N ASN A 413 -28.60 2.78 0.94
CA ASN A 413 -29.29 3.81 0.17
C ASN A 413 -30.42 3.24 -0.70
N THR A 414 -31.66 3.38 -0.25
CA THR A 414 -32.88 3.04 -1.03
C THR A 414 -33.53 4.28 -1.69
N GLY A 415 -32.79 5.38 -1.80
CA GLY A 415 -33.33 6.68 -2.20
C GLY A 415 -34.02 7.37 -1.02
N SER A 416 -35.34 7.62 -1.13
CA SER A 416 -36.12 8.33 -0.10
C SER A 416 -36.84 7.40 0.88
N ASN A 417 -36.71 6.08 0.71
CA ASN A 417 -37.42 5.09 1.53
C ASN A 417 -36.52 4.58 2.67
N SER A 418 -37.14 3.92 3.65
CA SER A 418 -36.46 3.11 4.66
C SER A 418 -36.57 1.64 4.29
N ILE A 419 -35.67 0.81 4.85
CA ILE A 419 -35.79 -0.65 4.76
C ILE A 419 -37.05 -1.11 5.52
N GLU A 420 -37.87 -1.93 4.88
CA GLU A 420 -39.11 -2.49 5.43
C GLU A 420 -39.19 -3.98 5.12
N PHE A 421 -39.17 -4.84 6.14
CA PHE A 421 -39.28 -6.29 5.95
C PHE A 421 -40.72 -6.70 5.61
N VAL A 422 -40.89 -7.39 4.47
CA VAL A 422 -42.18 -7.83 3.94
C VAL A 422 -42.16 -9.33 3.62
N SER A 423 -43.34 -9.95 3.57
CA SER A 423 -43.48 -11.35 3.16
C SER A 423 -43.56 -11.55 1.65
N GLN A 424 -43.78 -10.48 0.88
CA GLN A 424 -43.83 -10.47 -0.58
C GLN A 424 -43.59 -9.04 -1.08
N PHE A 425 -42.81 -8.88 -2.15
CA PHE A 425 -42.62 -7.58 -2.80
C PHE A 425 -43.90 -7.05 -3.46
N SER A 426 -44.22 -5.79 -3.19
CA SER A 426 -45.23 -5.02 -3.93
C SER A 426 -44.61 -4.21 -5.08
N GLY A 427 -43.30 -4.04 -5.04
CA GLY A 427 -42.51 -3.29 -6.02
C GLY A 427 -42.06 -1.91 -5.55
N LYS A 428 -42.20 -1.64 -4.25
CA LYS A 428 -41.74 -0.41 -3.62
C LYS A 428 -40.25 -0.54 -3.28
N ALA A 429 -39.49 0.50 -3.57
CA ALA A 429 -38.09 0.57 -3.19
C ALA A 429 -37.94 0.54 -1.65
N GLY A 430 -36.98 -0.24 -1.15
CA GLY A 430 -36.71 -0.44 0.27
C GLY A 430 -37.48 -1.60 0.90
N GLU A 431 -38.36 -2.29 0.18
CA GLU A 431 -38.89 -3.56 0.65
C GLU A 431 -37.76 -4.60 0.72
N ALA A 432 -37.61 -5.24 1.87
CA ALA A 432 -36.67 -6.32 2.11
C ALA A 432 -37.42 -7.64 2.36
N MET A 433 -36.93 -8.75 1.83
CA MET A 433 -37.53 -10.06 1.99
C MET A 433 -36.48 -11.09 2.41
N LEU A 434 -36.81 -11.86 3.45
CA LEU A 434 -36.00 -12.96 3.94
C LEU A 434 -36.63 -14.27 3.49
N THR A 435 -35.86 -15.10 2.77
CA THR A 435 -36.28 -16.48 2.46
C THR A 435 -35.23 -17.46 2.98
N TYR A 436 -35.62 -18.72 3.15
CA TYR A 436 -34.72 -19.78 3.60
C TYR A 436 -34.96 -21.05 2.80
N ASP A 437 -33.91 -21.53 2.14
CA ASP A 437 -33.86 -22.84 1.53
C ASP A 437 -33.37 -23.86 2.56
N GLN A 438 -34.28 -24.72 3.02
CA GLN A 438 -33.99 -25.77 4.00
C GLN A 438 -33.05 -26.86 3.47
N GLN A 439 -33.01 -27.10 2.15
CA GLN A 439 -32.17 -28.14 1.56
C GLN A 439 -30.75 -27.63 1.35
N ALA A 440 -30.61 -26.39 0.90
CA ALA A 440 -29.32 -25.75 0.70
C ALA A 440 -28.70 -25.23 2.02
N HIS A 441 -29.52 -25.04 3.06
CA HIS A 441 -29.15 -24.32 4.28
C HIS A 441 -28.66 -22.90 3.98
N VAL A 442 -29.39 -22.18 3.13
CA VAL A 442 -29.07 -20.82 2.70
C VAL A 442 -30.27 -19.91 2.89
N SER A 443 -30.03 -18.76 3.51
CA SER A 443 -30.96 -17.64 3.57
C SER A 443 -30.65 -16.62 2.47
N ASP A 444 -31.69 -16.15 1.78
CA ASP A 444 -31.58 -15.01 0.87
C ASP A 444 -32.06 -13.75 1.57
N VAL A 445 -31.24 -12.70 1.53
CA VAL A 445 -31.59 -11.32 1.93
C VAL A 445 -31.76 -10.49 0.67
N ALA A 446 -33.00 -10.31 0.23
CA ALA A 446 -33.31 -9.58 -1.00
C ALA A 446 -33.86 -8.18 -0.67
N ILE A 447 -33.37 -7.12 -1.31
CA ILE A 447 -33.91 -5.76 -1.17
C ILE A 447 -34.27 -5.22 -2.56
N ASN A 448 -35.53 -4.87 -2.75
CA ASN A 448 -36.06 -4.30 -3.98
C ASN A 448 -35.74 -2.79 -4.05
N MET A 449 -35.16 -2.34 -5.16
CA MET A 449 -34.79 -0.94 -5.41
C MET A 449 -35.86 -0.16 -6.18
N GLY A 450 -37.01 -0.78 -6.42
CA GLY A 450 -38.21 -0.22 -7.03
C GLY A 450 -38.57 -0.92 -8.35
N GLY A 451 -39.87 -1.12 -8.59
CA GLY A 451 -40.34 -1.90 -9.74
C GLY A 451 -40.42 -3.39 -9.42
N GLY A 452 -40.14 -4.25 -10.40
CA GLY A 452 -40.06 -5.70 -10.14
C GLY A 452 -38.69 -6.07 -9.55
N PHE A 453 -38.61 -7.19 -8.84
CA PHE A 453 -37.31 -7.71 -8.39
C PHE A 453 -36.51 -8.25 -9.58
N ASP A 454 -35.36 -7.65 -9.89
CA ASP A 454 -34.52 -7.97 -11.04
C ASP A 454 -33.02 -8.05 -10.71
N GLY A 455 -32.18 -8.28 -11.72
CA GLY A 455 -30.74 -8.51 -11.54
C GLY A 455 -29.93 -7.32 -11.01
N SER A 456 -30.50 -6.11 -11.00
CA SER A 456 -29.90 -4.88 -10.48
C SER A 456 -30.25 -4.58 -9.03
N ASP A 457 -31.24 -5.31 -8.48
CA ASP A 457 -31.60 -5.24 -7.08
C ASP A 457 -30.55 -5.93 -6.20
N PHE A 458 -30.68 -5.74 -4.90
CA PHE A 458 -29.77 -6.30 -3.92
C PHE A 458 -30.16 -7.72 -3.52
N LEU A 459 -29.17 -8.60 -3.42
CA LEU A 459 -29.32 -9.94 -2.88
C LEU A 459 -28.03 -10.35 -2.21
N VAL A 460 -28.10 -10.79 -0.96
CA VAL A 460 -27.00 -11.49 -0.26
C VAL A 460 -27.44 -12.90 0.08
N LYS A 461 -26.53 -13.86 -0.08
CA LYS A 461 -26.74 -15.26 0.29
C LYS A 461 -26.00 -15.55 1.59
N VAL A 462 -26.70 -16.15 2.55
CA VAL A 462 -26.18 -16.39 3.89
C VAL A 462 -26.28 -17.86 4.22
N VAL A 463 -25.14 -18.52 4.38
CA VAL A 463 -25.06 -19.93 4.72
C VAL A 463 -25.37 -20.11 6.20
N GLY A 464 -26.20 -21.11 6.52
CA GLY A 464 -26.49 -21.50 7.90
C GLY A 464 -27.98 -21.54 8.22
N GLN A 465 -28.37 -20.79 9.25
CA GLN A 465 -29.72 -20.82 9.82
C GLN A 465 -30.63 -19.75 9.19
N PRO A 466 -31.98 -19.92 9.28
CA PRO A 466 -32.90 -18.86 8.90
C PRO A 466 -32.64 -17.59 9.71
N LEU A 467 -32.49 -16.46 9.00
CA LEU A 467 -32.26 -15.14 9.60
C LEU A 467 -33.54 -14.56 10.22
N GLU A 468 -33.35 -13.68 11.20
CA GLU A 468 -34.40 -12.86 11.79
C GLU A 468 -34.09 -11.37 11.68
N THR A 469 -35.10 -10.52 11.87
CA THR A 469 -34.91 -9.06 11.81
C THR A 469 -33.95 -8.52 12.88
N SER A 470 -33.70 -9.26 13.96
CA SER A 470 -32.72 -8.94 15.00
C SER A 470 -31.26 -9.17 14.56
N ASP A 471 -31.04 -9.82 13.41
CA ASP A 471 -29.72 -10.02 12.80
C ASP A 471 -29.28 -8.82 11.94
N PHE A 472 -30.11 -7.78 11.87
CA PHE A 472 -29.86 -6.59 11.04
C PHE A 472 -29.67 -5.33 11.87
N VAL A 473 -28.80 -4.45 11.38
CA VAL A 473 -28.67 -3.06 11.85
C VAL A 473 -29.28 -2.14 10.79
N LEU A 474 -30.22 -1.29 11.19
CA LEU A 474 -30.96 -0.37 10.32
C LEU A 474 -30.82 1.08 10.81
N ALA A 475 -31.15 2.04 9.94
CA ALA A 475 -31.09 3.49 10.17
C ALA A 475 -32.19 4.04 11.10
#